data_AF-A0A7S4LGN7-F1
#
_entry.id   AF-A0A7S4LGN7-F1
#
_cell.length_a   1.000
_cell.length_b   1.000
_cell.length_c   1.000
_cell.angle_alpha   90.00
_cell.angle_beta   90.00
_cell.angle_gamma   90.00
#
_symmetry.space_group_name_H-M   'P 1'
#
loop_
_entity.id
_entity.type
_entity.pdbx_description
1 polymer ?
#
loop_
_entity_poly.entity_id
_entity_poly.type
_entity_poly.pdbx_seq_one_letter_code
_entity_poly.pdbx_strand_id
1 'polypeptide(L)'
;FFSSLRATCTMPLVDNSKLTIIDGLFCCTDGFYWDIPECIGCATEGECLCLQQAACLKLGGEGLTLGLKTGGDSICKIGLYCCEYGLKKPRTCCMARDQVCCISQQGALPPVPEIPCALALLCVVCYPKFGVCVKMSELGSGGPISQVMQVRK
;
A
#
# COMPACT_ATOMS: atom_id res chain seq x y z
N PHE A 1 -23.74 -18.94 17.82
CA PHE A 1 -23.71 -18.66 16.37
C PHE A 1 -23.04 -17.33 16.00
N PHE A 2 -22.43 -16.57 16.93
CA PHE A 2 -21.85 -15.25 16.65
C PHE A 2 -20.43 -15.07 17.26
N SER A 3 -19.54 -16.04 17.08
CA SER A 3 -18.23 -16.03 17.77
C SER A 3 -17.00 -16.32 16.89
N SER A 4 -17.12 -16.41 15.56
CA SER A 4 -15.95 -16.75 14.73
C SER A 4 -15.93 -16.13 13.33
N LEU A 5 -16.12 -14.82 13.24
CA LEU A 5 -15.76 -14.04 12.04
C LEU A 5 -14.76 -12.95 12.43
N ARG A 6 -13.59 -13.37 12.93
CA ARG A 6 -12.40 -12.53 12.85
C ARG A 6 -11.81 -12.72 11.45
N ALA A 7 -12.40 -12.06 10.46
CA ALA A 7 -11.63 -11.68 9.28
C ALA A 7 -10.73 -10.53 9.73
N THR A 8 -9.54 -10.88 10.21
CA THR A 8 -8.44 -9.93 10.30
C THR A 8 -7.64 -10.13 9.03
N CYS A 9 -7.85 -9.23 8.06
CA CYS A 9 -6.99 -9.14 6.89
C CYS A 9 -5.55 -8.99 7.40
N THR A 10 -4.76 -10.07 7.32
CA THR A 10 -3.38 -10.14 7.81
C THR A 10 -2.37 -10.16 6.67
N MET A 11 -2.81 -9.80 5.46
CA MET A 11 -1.97 -9.72 4.28
C MET A 11 -2.04 -8.31 3.68
N PRO A 12 -0.94 -7.77 3.13
CA PRO A 12 -1.00 -6.49 2.43
C PRO A 12 -1.93 -6.63 1.22
N LEU A 13 -2.87 -5.70 1.08
CA LEU A 13 -3.87 -5.68 0.00
C LEU A 13 -3.22 -5.62 -1.41
N VAL A 14 -1.96 -5.21 -1.45
CA VAL A 14 -1.12 -5.03 -2.63
C VAL A 14 0.21 -5.78 -2.42
N ASP A 15 0.54 -6.72 -3.31
CA ASP A 15 1.79 -7.51 -3.24
C ASP A 15 2.92 -6.82 -4.03
N ASN A 16 3.81 -6.15 -3.29
CA ASN A 16 4.96 -5.45 -3.85
C ASN A 16 6.01 -6.38 -4.49
N SER A 17 5.91 -7.70 -4.30
CA SER A 17 6.89 -8.65 -4.84
C SER A 17 6.76 -8.86 -6.34
N LYS A 18 5.57 -8.65 -6.89
CA LYS A 18 5.21 -8.92 -8.30
C LYS A 18 4.94 -7.65 -9.11
N LEU A 19 4.85 -6.52 -8.44
CA LEU A 19 4.58 -5.23 -9.06
C LEU A 19 5.80 -4.75 -9.86
N THR A 20 5.63 -4.56 -11.17
CA THR A 20 6.65 -3.96 -12.04
C THR A 20 6.44 -2.45 -12.09
N ILE A 21 7.45 -1.66 -11.78
CA ILE A 21 7.37 -0.19 -11.80
C ILE A 21 7.31 0.30 -13.24
N ILE A 22 6.35 1.17 -13.53
CA ILE A 22 6.23 1.85 -14.83
C ILE A 22 6.65 3.30 -14.70
N ASP A 23 6.01 4.04 -13.81
CA ASP A 23 6.28 5.45 -13.58
C ASP A 23 6.45 5.73 -12.10
N GLY A 24 7.19 6.76 -11.75
CA GLY A 24 7.41 7.12 -10.36
C GLY A 24 8.02 8.49 -10.25
N LEU A 25 7.48 9.30 -9.35
CA LEU A 25 7.95 10.63 -9.07
C LEU A 25 8.00 10.86 -7.56
N PHE A 26 9.21 11.02 -7.04
CA PHE A 26 9.49 11.22 -5.61
C PHE A 26 8.81 10.15 -4.76
N CYS A 27 7.79 10.52 -4.00
CA CYS A 27 7.11 9.65 -3.05
C CYS A 27 5.97 8.83 -3.66
N CYS A 28 5.69 8.97 -4.95
CA CYS A 28 4.62 8.25 -5.64
C CYS A 28 5.20 7.32 -6.71
N THR A 29 4.67 6.10 -6.80
CA THR A 29 5.08 5.09 -7.76
C THR A 29 3.87 4.38 -8.33
N ASP A 30 3.86 4.23 -9.64
CA ASP A 30 2.87 3.48 -10.40
C ASP A 30 3.52 2.25 -11.00
N GLY A 31 2.80 1.14 -10.98
CA GLY A 31 3.27 -0.13 -11.49
C GLY A 31 2.13 -1.01 -11.96
N PHE A 32 2.49 -2.12 -12.60
CA PHE A 32 1.52 -3.07 -13.13
C PHE A 32 1.85 -4.52 -12.74
N TYR A 33 0.79 -5.30 -12.55
CA TYR A 33 0.82 -6.75 -12.43
C TYR A 33 0.66 -7.41 -13.80
N TRP A 34 1.51 -8.40 -14.09
CA TRP A 34 1.44 -9.19 -15.32
C TRP A 34 0.58 -10.45 -15.18
N ASP A 35 0.38 -10.92 -13.94
CA ASP A 35 -0.19 -12.23 -13.65
C ASP A 35 -1.71 -12.18 -13.38
N ILE A 36 -2.44 -13.14 -13.95
CA ILE A 36 -3.85 -13.46 -13.64
C ILE A 36 -3.84 -14.51 -12.51
N PRO A 37 -4.64 -14.40 -11.43
CA PRO A 37 -5.80 -13.52 -11.23
C PRO A 37 -5.52 -12.22 -10.45
N GLU A 38 -4.26 -11.95 -10.10
CA GLU A 38 -3.89 -10.82 -9.23
C GLU A 38 -4.20 -9.47 -9.86
N CYS A 39 -4.26 -9.42 -11.19
CA CYS A 39 -4.66 -8.28 -11.98
C CYS A 39 -6.19 -8.03 -12.04
N ILE A 40 -7.02 -8.83 -11.38
CA ILE A 40 -8.48 -8.68 -11.41
C ILE A 40 -9.01 -8.26 -10.04
N GLY A 41 -9.72 -7.13 -10.03
CA GLY A 41 -10.40 -6.58 -8.85
C GLY A 41 -9.87 -5.20 -8.47
N CYS A 42 -10.30 -4.73 -7.30
CA CYS A 42 -9.88 -3.45 -6.75
C CYS A 42 -9.49 -3.63 -5.29
N ALA A 43 -8.39 -3.03 -4.89
CA ALA A 43 -7.99 -2.96 -3.49
C ALA A 43 -7.38 -1.59 -3.22
N THR A 44 -7.80 -0.93 -2.17
CA THR A 44 -7.27 0.36 -1.75
C THR A 44 -7.02 0.31 -0.26
N GLU A 45 -5.92 0.89 0.18
CA GLU A 45 -5.63 1.21 1.56
C GLU A 45 -5.00 2.59 1.61
N GLY A 46 -5.49 3.42 2.53
CA GLY A 46 -5.04 4.79 2.63
C GLY A 46 -5.10 5.27 4.06
N GLU A 47 -4.15 6.11 4.41
CA GLU A 47 -4.16 6.89 5.62
C GLU A 47 -3.73 8.31 5.33
N CYS A 48 -4.47 9.25 5.89
CA CYS A 48 -4.16 10.67 5.84
C CYS A 48 -4.36 11.21 7.26
N LEU A 49 -3.25 11.56 7.91
CA LEU A 49 -3.21 12.00 9.30
C LEU A 49 -3.82 10.95 10.25
N CYS A 50 -5.01 11.24 10.77
CA CYS A 50 -5.73 10.38 11.69
C CYS A 50 -6.72 9.46 10.97
N LEU A 51 -7.05 9.74 9.71
CA LEU A 51 -8.03 8.97 8.96
C LEU A 51 -7.36 7.79 8.28
N GLN A 52 -7.97 6.63 8.41
CA GLN A 52 -7.59 5.42 7.70
C GLN A 52 -8.81 4.92 6.91
N GLN A 53 -8.58 4.46 5.70
CA GLN A 53 -9.57 3.83 4.85
C GLN A 53 -8.98 2.58 4.20
N ALA A 54 -9.81 1.58 3.94
CA ALA A 54 -9.46 0.46 3.09
C ALA A 54 -10.70 -0.01 2.33
N ALA A 55 -10.53 -0.53 1.13
CA ALA A 55 -11.57 -1.25 0.42
C ALA A 55 -10.97 -2.43 -0.34
N CYS A 56 -11.70 -3.54 -0.41
CA CYS A 56 -11.26 -4.74 -1.10
C CYS A 56 -12.43 -5.39 -1.85
N LEU A 57 -12.24 -5.54 -3.16
CA LEU A 57 -13.12 -6.20 -4.11
C LEU A 57 -12.30 -7.15 -5.00
N LYS A 58 -11.19 -7.67 -4.48
CA LYS A 58 -10.31 -8.60 -5.18
C LYS A 58 -10.91 -10.00 -5.17
N LEU A 59 -10.84 -10.72 -6.30
CA LEU A 59 -11.33 -12.10 -6.39
C LEU A 59 -10.52 -13.00 -5.45
N GLY A 60 -11.20 -13.68 -4.53
CA GLY A 60 -10.56 -14.50 -3.49
C GLY A 60 -9.90 -13.70 -2.36
N GLY A 61 -10.08 -12.38 -2.31
CA GLY A 61 -9.65 -11.57 -1.17
C GLY A 61 -10.49 -11.86 0.07
N GLU A 62 -9.86 -11.85 1.24
CA GLU A 62 -10.60 -11.90 2.51
C GLU A 62 -11.40 -10.60 2.70
N GLY A 63 -12.65 -10.74 3.15
CA GLY A 63 -13.50 -9.59 3.46
C GLY A 63 -12.90 -8.71 4.55
N LEU A 64 -13.19 -7.41 4.50
CA LEU A 64 -12.76 -6.46 5.53
C LEU A 64 -13.54 -6.68 6.84
N THR A 65 -13.10 -5.99 7.91
CA THR A 65 -13.79 -6.05 9.20
C THR A 65 -15.28 -5.79 9.03
N LEU A 66 -16.12 -6.56 9.73
CA LEU A 66 -17.55 -6.25 9.86
C LEU A 66 -17.84 -5.66 11.23
N GLY A 67 -18.47 -4.49 11.24
CA GLY A 67 -18.93 -3.81 12.45
C GLY A 67 -17.96 -2.77 13.00
N LEU A 68 -18.30 -2.27 14.19
CA LEU A 68 -17.52 -1.26 14.90
C LEU A 68 -16.54 -1.95 15.86
N LYS A 69 -15.24 -1.65 15.71
CA LYS A 69 -14.19 -2.02 16.65
C LYS A 69 -13.65 -0.76 17.31
N THR A 70 -13.56 -0.79 18.64
CA THR A 70 -12.94 0.25 19.47
C THR A 70 -11.81 -0.37 20.28
N GLY A 71 -10.63 0.27 20.27
CA GLY A 71 -9.41 -0.21 20.94
C GLY A 71 -8.37 -0.87 20.01
N GLY A 72 -7.10 -0.83 20.43
CA GLY A 72 -5.93 -1.25 19.65
C GLY A 72 -5.10 -0.07 19.14
N ASP A 73 -4.54 -0.19 17.92
CA ASP A 73 -3.81 0.89 17.22
C ASP A 73 -4.75 1.98 16.63
N SER A 74 -6.05 1.68 16.50
CA SER A 74 -7.08 2.60 16.02
C SER A 74 -7.98 3.03 17.19
N ILE A 75 -8.33 4.31 17.23
CA ILE A 75 -9.30 4.91 18.17
C ILE A 75 -10.67 4.26 17.96
N CYS A 76 -11.14 4.26 16.71
CA CYS A 76 -12.34 3.57 16.29
C CYS A 76 -12.22 3.14 14.85
N LYS A 77 -12.82 2.01 14.50
CA LYS A 77 -12.75 1.44 13.16
C LYS A 77 -14.09 0.82 12.81
N ILE A 78 -14.74 1.34 11.78
CA ILE A 78 -15.99 0.83 11.25
C ILE A 78 -15.70 0.13 9.93
N GLY A 79 -16.09 -1.13 9.84
CA GLY A 79 -15.94 -1.91 8.62
C GLY A 79 -17.27 -2.45 8.11
N LEU A 80 -17.43 -2.35 6.80
CA LEU A 80 -18.37 -3.08 5.98
C LEU A 80 -17.60 -4.21 5.27
N TYR A 81 -18.33 -5.13 4.65
CA TYR A 81 -17.74 -6.30 3.98
C TYR A 81 -16.64 -5.95 2.98
N CYS A 82 -16.83 -4.86 2.22
CA CYS A 82 -15.93 -4.42 1.15
C CYS A 82 -15.17 -3.12 1.45
N CYS A 83 -15.55 -2.35 2.48
CA CYS A 83 -14.96 -1.03 2.79
C CYS A 83 -14.80 -0.86 4.29
N GLU A 84 -13.76 -0.15 4.71
CA GLU A 84 -13.41 0.04 6.11
C GLU A 84 -12.90 1.47 6.30
N TYR A 85 -13.34 2.11 7.38
CA TYR A 85 -12.94 3.45 7.78
C TYR A 85 -12.54 3.44 9.24
N GLY A 86 -11.48 4.17 9.59
CA GLY A 86 -11.00 4.22 10.95
C GLY A 86 -10.35 5.54 11.29
N LEU A 87 -10.30 5.82 12.59
CA LEU A 87 -9.50 6.85 13.19
C LEU A 87 -8.34 6.18 13.91
N LYS A 88 -7.12 6.60 13.63
CA LYS A 88 -5.90 6.15 14.30
C LYS A 88 -5.09 7.33 14.79
N LYS A 89 -4.15 7.08 15.70
CA LYS A 89 -3.18 8.09 16.10
C LYS A 89 -2.22 8.34 14.93
N PRO A 90 -2.00 9.59 14.50
CA PRO A 90 -1.18 9.88 13.34
C PRO A 90 0.27 9.42 13.58
N ARG A 91 0.80 8.62 12.65
CA ARG A 91 2.20 8.15 12.62
C ARG A 91 2.95 8.69 11.39
N THR A 92 2.24 8.86 10.29
CA THR A 92 2.69 9.35 8.98
C THR A 92 1.75 10.49 8.54
N CYS A 93 2.15 11.30 7.56
CA CYS A 93 1.28 12.38 7.07
C CYS A 93 0.25 11.82 6.08
N CYS A 94 0.71 11.13 5.04
CA CYS A 94 -0.12 10.43 4.07
C CYS A 94 0.55 9.13 3.65
N MET A 95 -0.20 8.05 3.52
CA MET A 95 0.25 6.83 2.86
C MET A 95 -0.95 6.22 2.15
N ALA A 96 -0.81 5.92 0.87
CA ALA A 96 -1.87 5.34 0.06
C ALA A 96 -1.30 4.23 -0.81
N ARG A 97 -2.07 3.15 -0.96
CA ARG A 97 -1.85 2.10 -1.95
C ARG A 97 -3.19 1.81 -2.59
N ASP A 98 -3.24 2.01 -3.89
CA ASP A 98 -4.39 1.72 -4.71
C ASP A 98 -4.00 0.67 -5.72
N GLN A 99 -4.90 -0.27 -5.96
CA GLN A 99 -4.81 -1.25 -7.01
C GLN A 99 -6.16 -1.29 -7.72
N VAL A 100 -6.15 -0.98 -9.00
CA VAL A 100 -7.30 -1.14 -9.89
C VAL A 100 -6.89 -2.03 -11.04
N CYS A 101 -7.43 -3.25 -11.05
CA CYS A 101 -7.07 -4.28 -12.00
C CYS A 101 -5.55 -4.54 -12.01
N CYS A 102 -4.92 -4.43 -13.19
CA CYS A 102 -3.48 -4.60 -13.36
C CYS A 102 -2.69 -3.44 -12.77
N ILE A 103 -3.28 -2.26 -12.58
CA ILE A 103 -2.58 -1.04 -12.20
C ILE A 103 -2.50 -0.96 -10.69
N SER A 104 -1.33 -0.67 -10.14
CA SER A 104 -1.17 -0.29 -8.74
C SER A 104 -0.42 1.02 -8.62
N GLN A 105 -0.95 1.89 -7.78
CA GLN A 105 -0.37 3.19 -7.43
C GLN A 105 -0.08 3.18 -5.95
N GLN A 106 1.07 3.72 -5.55
CA GLN A 106 1.43 3.81 -4.14
C GLN A 106 2.10 5.14 -3.87
N GLY A 107 1.85 5.71 -2.70
CA GLY A 107 2.53 6.92 -2.27
C GLY A 107 2.64 7.05 -0.77
N ALA A 108 3.74 7.65 -0.30
CA ALA A 108 3.94 7.91 1.13
C ALA A 108 4.66 9.24 1.40
N LEU A 109 4.06 10.08 2.24
CA LEU A 109 4.62 11.31 2.76
C LEU A 109 4.64 11.24 4.30
N PRO A 110 5.80 11.26 4.97
CA PRO A 110 7.15 11.10 4.41
C PRO A 110 7.36 9.72 3.74
N PRO A 111 8.32 9.58 2.81
CA PRO A 111 8.72 8.30 2.25
C PRO A 111 9.08 7.30 3.34
N VAL A 112 8.54 6.09 3.23
CA VAL A 112 8.79 4.98 4.15
C VAL A 112 9.58 3.90 3.41
N PRO A 113 10.33 3.02 4.09
CA PRO A 113 11.11 1.97 3.41
C PRO A 113 10.25 1.05 2.53
N GLU A 114 8.96 0.94 2.81
CA GLU A 114 8.00 0.17 2.01
C GLU A 114 7.60 0.86 0.70
N ILE A 115 7.61 2.19 0.65
CA ILE A 115 7.32 3.02 -0.52
C ILE A 115 8.50 4.01 -0.65
N PRO A 116 9.66 3.53 -1.15
CA PRO A 116 10.85 4.36 -1.27
C PRO A 116 10.64 5.46 -2.30
N CYS A 117 11.45 6.52 -2.20
CA CYS A 117 11.49 7.50 -3.27
C CYS A 117 11.96 6.84 -4.58
N ALA A 118 11.21 7.00 -5.65
CA ALA A 118 11.61 6.53 -6.97
C ALA A 118 11.52 7.64 -8.02
N LEU A 119 12.36 7.54 -9.02
CA LEU A 119 12.22 8.27 -10.28
C LEU A 119 12.18 7.24 -11.38
N ALA A 120 11.02 7.06 -11.99
CA ALA A 120 10.81 6.13 -13.09
C ALA A 120 9.94 6.77 -14.16
N LEU A 121 10.25 6.47 -15.41
CA LEU A 121 9.49 6.89 -16.57
C LEU A 121 9.46 5.76 -17.60
N LEU A 122 8.28 5.34 -18.05
CA LEU A 122 8.10 4.32 -19.09
C LEU A 122 8.89 3.03 -18.83
N CYS A 123 8.75 2.48 -17.62
CA CYS A 123 9.45 1.28 -17.14
C CYS A 123 10.97 1.43 -16.96
N VAL A 124 11.54 2.63 -17.17
CA VAL A 124 12.94 2.92 -16.87
C VAL A 124 13.01 3.57 -15.51
N VAL A 125 13.59 2.86 -14.55
CA VAL A 125 13.87 3.39 -13.21
C VAL A 125 15.24 4.04 -13.23
N CYS A 126 15.30 5.32 -12.88
CA CYS A 126 16.53 6.11 -12.78
C CYS A 126 17.03 6.21 -11.33
N TYR A 127 16.12 6.09 -10.36
CA TYR A 127 16.40 6.21 -8.93
C TYR A 127 15.49 5.28 -8.13
N PRO A 128 15.96 4.59 -7.07
CA PRO A 128 17.30 4.61 -6.45
C PRO A 128 18.37 3.78 -7.16
N LYS A 129 17.97 2.84 -8.02
CA LYS A 129 18.86 2.04 -8.86
C LYS A 129 18.43 2.22 -10.30
N PHE A 130 19.40 2.28 -11.21
CA PHE A 130 19.10 2.28 -12.63
C PHE A 130 18.67 0.88 -13.08
N GLY A 131 17.56 0.77 -13.81
CA GLY A 131 17.10 -0.49 -14.36
C GLY A 131 15.88 -0.34 -15.28
N VAL A 132 15.55 -1.41 -16.00
CA VAL A 132 14.39 -1.48 -16.89
C VAL A 132 13.47 -2.59 -16.40
N CYS A 133 12.17 -2.32 -16.31
CA CYS A 133 11.16 -3.25 -15.80
C CYS A 133 11.51 -3.79 -14.40
N VAL A 134 11.97 -2.90 -13.51
CA VAL A 134 12.37 -3.25 -12.15
C VAL A 134 11.13 -3.55 -11.29
N LYS A 135 11.23 -4.57 -10.44
CA LYS A 135 10.17 -4.90 -9.47
C LYS A 135 10.27 -4.05 -8.22
N MET A 136 9.12 -3.74 -7.61
CA MET A 136 9.07 -2.92 -6.39
C MET A 136 9.85 -3.54 -5.22
N SER A 137 9.88 -4.87 -5.11
CA SER A 137 10.70 -5.60 -4.12
C SER A 137 12.21 -5.39 -4.27
N GLU A 138 12.70 -5.14 -5.48
CA GLU A 138 14.13 -4.94 -5.74
C GLU A 138 14.58 -3.54 -5.31
N LEU A 139 13.65 -2.58 -5.24
CA LEU A 139 13.89 -1.18 -4.91
C LEU A 139 14.27 -0.96 -3.43
N GLY A 140 13.78 -1.81 -2.53
CA GLY A 140 14.08 -1.75 -1.09
C GLY A 140 15.54 -2.07 -0.73
N SER A 141 16.31 -2.67 -1.64
CA SER A 141 17.67 -3.17 -1.39
C SER A 141 18.80 -2.21 -1.79
N GLY A 142 18.49 -1.00 -2.25
CA GLY A 142 19.41 -0.30 -3.17
C GLY A 142 19.69 1.19 -3.02
N GLY A 143 18.94 1.94 -2.22
CA GLY A 143 19.07 3.39 -2.19
C GLY A 143 19.76 3.92 -0.93
N PRO A 144 20.64 4.94 -1.02
CA PRO A 144 21.19 5.64 0.14
C PRO A 144 20.13 6.40 0.98
N ILE A 145 18.86 6.46 0.55
CA ILE A 145 17.79 7.20 1.26
C ILE A 145 17.23 6.48 2.49
N SER A 146 17.44 5.17 2.66
CA SER A 146 17.10 4.52 3.94
C SER A 146 17.89 5.12 5.13
N GLN A 147 18.97 5.86 4.87
CA GLN A 147 19.76 6.56 5.88
C GLN A 147 19.49 8.08 5.98
N VAL A 148 18.94 8.74 4.95
CA VAL A 148 18.79 10.21 4.96
C VAL A 148 17.61 10.68 5.82
N MET A 149 16.55 9.88 5.96
CA MET A 149 15.41 10.22 6.83
C MET A 149 15.59 9.88 8.32
N GLN A 150 16.67 9.20 8.71
CA GLN A 150 17.06 9.03 10.11
C GLN A 150 17.80 10.25 10.70
N VAL A 151 18.10 11.29 9.90
CA VAL A 151 19.00 12.42 10.28
C VAL A 151 18.26 13.67 10.78
N ARG A 152 17.05 13.55 11.34
CA ARG A 152 16.46 14.64 12.15
C ARG A 152 15.76 14.08 13.39
N LYS A 153 16.57 13.68 14.38
CA LYS A 153 16.20 13.81 15.79
C LYS A 153 16.64 15.19 16.28
#